data_AF-A0A1F2X9V6-F1
#
_entry.id   AF-A0A1F2X9V6-F1
#
_cell.length_a   1.000
_cell.length_b   1.000
_cell.length_c   1.000
_cell.angle_alpha   90.00
_cell.angle_beta   90.00
_cell.angle_gamma   90.00
#
_symmetry.space_group_name_H-M   'P 1'
#
loop_
_entity.id
_entity.type
_entity.pdbx_description
1 polymer ?
#
loop_
_entity_poly.entity_id
_entity_poly.type
_entity_poly.pdbx_seq_one_letter_code
_entity_poly.pdbx_strand_id
1 'polypeptide(L)'
;MSQGRGALASQWLSTHRTDWSLWLDDDIEIEWGALREFVLDAMASDHSYVCAQYVAKAPRSGVLTARLEGSAGMLGAGGYHRIVGSGFGCVMVRRSVFERMDHMLPLVRWARTDCVGRPYFLGIVVPTKEDPEGPRIQLGEDYAFGFRARAIGVELYCDTRVRVWHHGDYRYGLEDADSSVKRFGSIHVAPTEVRTTEGPVEPEPIRTLRTLRYDWRRQS
;
A
#
# COMPACT_ATOMS: atom_id res chain seq x y z
N MET A 1 -9.17 -8.15 1.32
CA MET A 1 -9.06 -7.27 0.14
C MET A 1 -8.69 -8.08 -1.12
N SER A 2 -8.28 -9.34 -0.95
CA SER A 2 -7.76 -10.26 -1.98
C SER A 2 -8.66 -10.45 -3.19
N GLN A 3 -9.97 -10.57 -3.00
CA GLN A 3 -10.93 -10.70 -4.11
C GLN A 3 -10.99 -9.40 -4.93
N GLY A 4 -10.85 -8.23 -4.30
CA GLY A 4 -10.87 -6.93 -4.96
C GLY A 4 -9.68 -6.76 -5.90
N ARG A 5 -8.45 -6.96 -5.39
CA ARG A 5 -7.24 -6.89 -6.22
C ARG A 5 -7.24 -7.95 -7.33
N GLY A 6 -7.66 -9.19 -7.02
CA GLY A 6 -7.74 -10.26 -8.01
C GLY A 6 -8.73 -9.98 -9.14
N ALA A 7 -9.92 -9.47 -8.82
CA ALA A 7 -10.90 -9.06 -9.80
C ALA A 7 -10.41 -7.87 -10.64
N LEU A 8 -9.82 -6.85 -10.01
CA LEU A 8 -9.27 -5.68 -10.69
C LEU A 8 -8.14 -6.05 -11.66
N ALA A 9 -7.21 -6.91 -11.24
CA ALA A 9 -6.14 -7.41 -12.12
C ALA A 9 -6.72 -8.16 -13.32
N SER A 10 -7.71 -9.02 -13.10
CA SER A 10 -8.34 -9.81 -14.16
C SER A 10 -9.12 -8.92 -15.14
N GLN A 11 -9.80 -7.90 -14.63
CA GLN A 11 -10.47 -6.89 -15.45
C GLN A 11 -9.45 -6.10 -16.28
N TRP A 12 -8.41 -5.55 -15.64
CA TRP A 12 -7.34 -4.82 -16.32
C TRP A 12 -6.71 -5.64 -17.44
N LEU A 13 -6.33 -6.89 -17.17
CA LEU A 13 -5.73 -7.78 -18.16
C LEU A 13 -6.64 -8.08 -19.35
N SER A 14 -7.97 -8.14 -19.14
CA SER A 14 -8.93 -8.43 -20.21
C SER A 14 -9.38 -7.19 -21.00
N THR A 15 -9.25 -5.99 -20.43
CA THR A 15 -9.82 -4.76 -21.03
C THR A 15 -8.76 -3.77 -21.52
N HIS A 16 -7.54 -3.82 -20.99
CA HIS A 16 -6.49 -2.86 -21.31
C HIS A 16 -5.26 -3.57 -21.91
N ARG A 17 -4.48 -2.81 -22.70
CA ARG A 17 -3.25 -3.26 -23.35
C ARG A 17 -1.99 -2.62 -22.76
N THR A 18 -2.07 -1.98 -21.59
CA THR A 18 -0.91 -1.36 -20.96
C THR A 18 0.06 -2.42 -20.42
N ASP A 19 1.36 -2.17 -20.55
CA ASP A 19 2.41 -3.08 -20.10
C ASP A 19 2.68 -3.01 -18.60
N TRP A 20 2.17 -1.97 -17.94
CA TRP A 20 2.41 -1.70 -16.53
C TRP A 20 1.11 -1.42 -15.80
N SER A 21 1.11 -1.76 -14.52
CA SER A 21 0.07 -1.42 -13.55
C SER A 21 0.72 -0.77 -12.33
N LEU A 22 0.20 0.39 -11.93
CA LEU A 22 0.46 0.99 -10.63
C LEU A 22 -0.68 0.60 -9.69
N TRP A 23 -0.32 0.01 -8.56
CA TRP A 23 -1.23 -0.31 -7.46
C TRP A 23 -0.97 0.67 -6.34
N LEU A 24 -2.01 1.40 -5.94
CA LEU A 24 -1.97 2.40 -4.89
C LEU A 24 -3.17 2.19 -3.98
N ASP A 25 -2.94 1.96 -2.70
CA ASP A 25 -4.02 1.89 -1.72
C ASP A 25 -4.57 3.29 -1.42
N ASP A 26 -5.84 3.37 -1.05
CA ASP A 26 -6.56 4.63 -0.83
C ASP A 26 -6.09 5.38 0.43
N ASP A 27 -5.39 4.68 1.31
CA ASP A 27 -4.77 5.18 2.53
C ASP A 27 -3.26 5.44 2.39
N ILE A 28 -2.72 5.34 1.16
CA ILE A 28 -1.33 5.62 0.88
C ILE A 28 -1.20 7.02 0.29
N GLU A 29 -0.39 7.84 0.93
CA GLU A 29 -0.04 9.17 0.46
C GLU A 29 1.42 9.22 0.02
N ILE A 30 1.64 9.85 -1.13
CA ILE A 30 2.94 10.07 -1.73
C ILE A 30 2.90 11.45 -2.41
N GLU A 31 4.01 12.19 -2.33
CA GLU A 31 4.14 13.46 -3.03
C GLU A 31 4.11 13.22 -4.55
N TRP A 32 3.43 14.08 -5.31
CA TRP A 32 3.17 13.85 -6.74
C TRP A 32 4.45 13.75 -7.58
N GLY A 33 5.42 14.64 -7.35
CA GLY A 33 6.73 14.56 -7.97
C GLY A 33 7.43 13.23 -7.69
N ALA A 34 7.46 12.81 -6.42
CA ALA A 34 8.03 11.52 -6.02
C ALA A 34 7.31 10.32 -6.66
N LEU A 35 5.98 10.35 -6.75
CA LEU A 35 5.21 9.30 -7.43
C LEU A 35 5.52 9.24 -8.93
N ARG A 36 5.61 10.40 -9.57
CA ARG A 36 5.96 10.49 -11.00
C ARG A 36 7.34 9.90 -11.26
N GLU A 37 8.35 10.28 -10.48
CA GLU A 37 9.70 9.74 -10.63
C GLU A 37 9.74 8.23 -10.32
N PHE A 38 9.02 7.75 -9.30
CA PHE A 38 8.89 6.32 -9.02
C PHE A 38 8.35 5.53 -10.22
N VAL A 39 7.28 6.03 -10.86
CA VAL A 39 6.67 5.39 -12.03
C VAL A 39 7.62 5.41 -13.22
N LEU A 40 8.23 6.57 -13.53
CA LEU A 40 9.13 6.72 -14.67
C LEU A 40 10.38 5.86 -14.51
N ASP A 41 10.99 5.86 -13.34
CA ASP A 41 12.17 5.05 -13.04
C ASP A 41 11.85 3.55 -13.12
N ALA A 42 10.72 3.11 -12.55
CA ALA A 42 10.30 1.71 -12.62
C ALA A 42 10.10 1.27 -14.08
N MET A 43 9.48 2.11 -14.91
CA MET A 43 9.28 1.83 -16.34
C MET A 43 10.57 1.84 -17.15
N ALA A 44 11.55 2.65 -16.75
CA ALA A 44 12.87 2.73 -17.39
C ALA A 44 13.84 1.64 -16.90
N SER A 45 13.56 0.98 -15.78
CA SER A 45 14.37 -0.10 -15.22
C SER A 45 14.09 -1.45 -15.91
N ASP A 46 15.01 -2.41 -15.71
CA ASP A 46 14.81 -3.81 -16.13
C ASP A 46 13.97 -4.62 -15.13
N HIS A 47 13.56 -4.01 -14.01
CA HIS A 47 12.80 -4.70 -12.96
C HIS A 47 11.35 -4.88 -13.38
N SER A 48 10.77 -6.07 -13.20
CA SER A 48 9.34 -6.30 -13.53
C SER A 48 8.40 -6.10 -12.34
N TYR A 49 8.97 -5.84 -11.15
CA TYR A 49 8.26 -5.62 -9.90
C TYR A 49 9.06 -4.64 -9.04
N VAL A 50 8.45 -3.50 -8.69
CA VAL A 50 9.04 -2.50 -7.81
C VAL A 50 7.97 -2.00 -6.84
N CYS A 51 8.24 -2.01 -5.54
CA CYS A 51 7.38 -1.39 -4.54
C CYS A 51 8.04 -0.19 -3.87
N ALA A 52 7.25 0.75 -3.36
CA ALA A 52 7.72 1.73 -2.41
C ALA A 52 7.62 1.18 -0.98
N GLN A 53 8.52 1.61 -0.10
CA GLN A 53 8.52 1.21 1.31
C GLN A 53 7.56 2.06 2.13
N TYR A 54 6.75 1.43 2.97
CA TYR A 54 5.91 2.12 3.96
C TYR A 54 5.81 1.32 5.26
N VAL A 55 5.29 1.94 6.32
CA VAL A 55 5.11 1.32 7.64
C VAL A 55 3.71 0.72 7.75
N ALA A 56 3.58 -0.47 8.31
CA ALA A 56 2.27 -1.10 8.53
C ALA A 56 1.47 -0.38 9.62
N LYS A 57 0.16 -0.18 9.36
CA LYS A 57 -0.82 0.34 10.33
C LYS A 57 -0.97 -0.59 11.51
N ALA A 58 -0.21 -0.34 12.56
CA ALA A 58 -0.49 -0.86 13.87
C ALA A 58 0.26 -0.01 14.91
N PRO A 59 -0.33 0.22 16.09
CA PRO A 59 0.40 0.84 17.17
C PRO A 59 1.64 -0.02 17.45
N ARG A 60 2.84 0.57 17.30
CA ARG A 60 4.13 -0.03 17.67
C ARG A 60 4.65 -1.11 16.72
N SER A 61 4.19 -1.20 15.48
CA SER A 61 4.71 -2.27 14.61
C SER A 61 6.20 -2.03 14.31
N GLY A 62 6.60 -0.80 13.94
CA GLY A 62 7.90 -0.59 13.32
C GLY A 62 8.10 -1.48 12.08
N VAL A 63 7.03 -2.15 11.62
CA VAL A 63 7.10 -3.20 10.62
C VAL A 63 7.03 -2.53 9.28
N LEU A 64 8.18 -2.54 8.63
CA LEU A 64 8.32 -2.25 7.21
C LEU A 64 7.53 -3.29 6.41
N THR A 65 6.73 -2.79 5.45
CA THR A 65 5.92 -3.66 4.59
C THR A 65 6.74 -4.43 3.58
N ALA A 66 7.87 -3.91 3.08
CA ALA A 66 8.86 -4.67 2.32
C ALA A 66 9.93 -5.30 3.23
N ARG A 67 10.31 -6.55 2.92
CA ARG A 67 11.35 -7.29 3.65
C ARG A 67 12.60 -7.41 2.79
N LEU A 68 13.61 -6.61 3.10
CA LEU A 68 14.90 -6.61 2.39
C LEU A 68 15.59 -7.98 2.46
N GLU A 69 16.22 -8.38 1.36
CA GLU A 69 17.10 -9.55 1.31
C GLU A 69 18.50 -9.16 1.80
N GLY A 70 18.97 -9.77 2.91
CA GLY A 70 20.29 -9.50 3.49
C GLY A 70 20.27 -8.56 4.71
N SER A 71 21.41 -7.91 4.99
CA SER A 71 21.59 -6.99 6.13
C SER A 71 20.98 -5.61 5.88
N ALA A 72 20.53 -4.97 6.97
CA ALA A 72 19.84 -3.67 7.04
C ALA A 72 20.20 -2.67 5.92
N GLY A 73 19.22 -2.31 5.09
CA GLY A 73 19.32 -1.23 4.12
C GLY A 73 18.94 0.11 4.75
N MET A 74 19.64 1.17 4.38
CA MET A 74 19.30 2.53 4.78
C MET A 74 18.10 3.01 3.93
N LEU A 75 16.94 3.16 4.57
CA LEU A 75 15.76 3.73 3.92
C LEU A 75 15.97 5.24 3.68
N GLY A 76 15.57 5.73 2.52
CA GLY A 76 15.70 7.14 2.13
C GLY A 76 17.06 7.55 1.55
N ALA A 77 18.03 6.63 1.44
CA ALA A 77 19.40 6.96 1.04
C ALA A 77 19.92 6.24 -0.22
N GLY A 78 19.13 5.40 -0.89
CA GLY A 78 19.29 5.20 -2.33
C GLY A 78 19.03 3.82 -2.90
N GLY A 79 18.39 3.81 -4.07
CA GLY A 79 18.36 2.72 -5.05
C GLY A 79 17.28 1.65 -4.83
N TYR A 80 17.28 0.71 -5.75
CA TYR A 80 16.49 -0.52 -5.68
C TYR A 80 17.19 -1.56 -4.82
N HIS A 81 16.48 -2.09 -3.83
CA HIS A 81 16.95 -3.18 -2.98
C HIS A 81 16.11 -4.43 -3.23
N ARG A 82 16.77 -5.58 -3.34
CA ARG A 82 16.06 -6.87 -3.47
C ARG A 82 15.26 -7.15 -2.20
N ILE A 83 14.07 -7.70 -2.38
CA ILE A 83 13.18 -8.06 -1.27
C ILE A 83 12.64 -9.48 -1.43
N VAL A 84 12.27 -10.10 -0.31
CA VAL A 84 11.64 -11.43 -0.31
C VAL A 84 10.11 -11.38 -0.36
N GLY A 85 9.54 -10.20 -0.10
CA GLY A 85 8.11 -9.90 -0.19
C GLY A 85 7.80 -8.48 0.28
N SER A 86 6.64 -7.97 -0.10
CA SER A 86 6.14 -6.64 0.27
C SER A 86 4.64 -6.62 0.50
N GLY A 87 4.17 -5.59 1.20
CA GLY A 87 2.79 -5.13 1.08
C GLY A 87 2.50 -4.61 -0.34
N PHE A 88 1.22 -4.46 -0.68
CA PHE A 88 0.80 -4.11 -2.04
C PHE A 88 0.19 -2.71 -2.19
N GLY A 89 0.48 -1.81 -1.27
CA GLY A 89 -0.11 -0.46 -1.22
C GLY A 89 0.55 0.59 -2.10
N CYS A 90 1.76 0.36 -2.61
CA CYS A 90 2.38 1.20 -3.63
C CYS A 90 3.35 0.34 -4.46
N VAL A 91 2.87 -0.21 -5.58
CA VAL A 91 3.61 -1.21 -6.37
C VAL A 91 3.43 -0.98 -7.87
N MET A 92 4.54 -0.96 -8.59
CA MET A 92 4.60 -1.07 -10.05
C MET A 92 4.88 -2.52 -10.45
N VAL A 93 3.99 -3.10 -11.26
CA VAL A 93 4.14 -4.48 -11.75
C VAL A 93 3.93 -4.52 -13.25
N ARG A 94 4.84 -5.19 -13.95
CA ARG A 94 4.75 -5.43 -15.39
C ARG A 94 3.68 -6.49 -15.68
N ARG A 95 2.89 -6.27 -16.73
CA ARG A 95 1.84 -7.17 -17.21
C ARG A 95 2.31 -8.61 -17.37
N SER A 96 3.51 -8.79 -17.91
CA SER A 96 4.11 -10.11 -18.13
C SER A 96 4.28 -10.94 -16.86
N VAL A 97 4.32 -10.31 -15.68
CA VAL A 97 4.32 -11.03 -14.38
C VAL A 97 3.01 -11.78 -14.19
N PHE A 98 1.87 -11.12 -14.43
CA PHE A 98 0.55 -11.74 -14.32
C PHE A 98 0.36 -12.82 -15.39
N GLU A 99 0.71 -12.53 -16.63
CA GLU A 99 0.58 -13.48 -17.75
C GLU A 99 1.41 -14.75 -17.51
N ARG A 100 2.60 -14.63 -16.93
CA ARG A 100 3.40 -15.79 -16.53
C ARG A 100 2.76 -16.57 -15.37
N MET A 101 2.10 -15.88 -14.43
CA MET A 101 1.34 -16.53 -13.36
C MET A 101 0.10 -17.29 -13.87
N ASP A 102 -0.47 -16.91 -15.02
CA ASP A 102 -1.63 -17.60 -15.59
C ASP A 102 -1.36 -19.09 -15.84
N HIS A 103 -0.12 -19.45 -16.16
CA HIS A 103 0.29 -20.83 -16.38
C HIS A 103 0.31 -21.69 -15.11
N MET A 104 0.33 -21.07 -13.92
CA MET A 104 0.37 -21.78 -12.63
C MET A 104 -0.93 -21.64 -11.82
N LEU A 105 -1.88 -20.80 -12.24
CA LEU A 105 -3.10 -20.51 -11.49
C LEU A 105 -4.36 -21.01 -12.21
N PRO A 106 -5.36 -21.55 -11.49
CA PRO A 106 -6.63 -21.94 -12.11
C PRO A 106 -7.48 -20.71 -12.47
N LEU A 107 -8.40 -20.87 -13.43
CA LEU A 107 -9.47 -19.90 -13.64
C LEU A 107 -10.48 -20.09 -12.52
N VAL A 108 -10.86 -18.99 -11.88
CA VAL A 108 -11.84 -18.98 -10.79
C VAL A 108 -12.95 -17.99 -11.11
N ARG A 109 -14.15 -18.27 -10.60
CA ARG A 109 -15.25 -17.31 -10.57
C ARG A 109 -15.29 -16.65 -9.19
N TRP A 110 -15.27 -15.32 -9.15
CA TRP A 110 -15.35 -14.57 -7.91
C TRP A 110 -16.79 -14.46 -7.43
N ALA A 111 -17.09 -15.04 -6.25
CA ALA A 111 -18.45 -15.12 -5.73
C ALA A 111 -19.16 -13.77 -5.52
N ARG A 112 -18.40 -12.68 -5.36
CA ARG A 112 -18.95 -11.33 -5.10
C ARG A 112 -19.18 -10.48 -6.35
N THR A 113 -18.51 -10.80 -7.45
CA THR A 113 -18.51 -9.95 -8.66
C THR A 113 -18.91 -10.70 -9.92
N ASP A 114 -19.08 -12.03 -9.84
CA ASP A 114 -19.27 -12.96 -10.96
C ASP A 114 -18.18 -12.92 -12.04
N CYS A 115 -17.13 -12.10 -11.86
CA CYS A 115 -15.99 -12.03 -12.76
C CYS A 115 -15.24 -13.36 -12.76
N VAL A 116 -14.78 -13.77 -13.95
CA VAL A 116 -13.87 -14.90 -14.12
C VAL A 116 -12.46 -14.35 -14.23
N GLY A 117 -11.53 -14.93 -13.49
CA GLY A 117 -10.15 -14.44 -13.43
C GLY A 117 -9.20 -15.43 -12.78
N ARG A 118 -7.98 -14.98 -12.46
CA ARG A 118 -7.02 -15.79 -11.72
C ARG A 118 -6.86 -15.27 -10.28
N PRO A 119 -6.66 -16.18 -9.30
CA PRO A 119 -6.52 -15.81 -7.90
C PRO A 119 -5.10 -15.35 -7.53
N TYR A 120 -4.56 -14.32 -8.19
CA TYR A 120 -3.18 -13.85 -7.99
C TYR A 120 -2.84 -13.51 -6.52
N PHE A 121 -3.83 -12.96 -5.80
CA PHE A 121 -3.73 -12.48 -4.41
C PHE A 121 -4.36 -13.45 -3.40
N LEU A 122 -4.70 -14.68 -3.78
CA LEU A 122 -5.25 -15.64 -2.82
C LEU A 122 -4.17 -15.99 -1.79
N GLY A 123 -4.45 -15.77 -0.51
CA GLY A 123 -3.54 -16.13 0.58
C GLY A 123 -3.12 -17.60 0.52
N ILE A 124 -1.91 -17.90 0.98
CA ILE A 124 -1.34 -19.25 0.92
C ILE A 124 -0.68 -19.63 2.24
N VAL A 125 -0.60 -20.93 2.48
CA VAL A 125 0.14 -21.49 3.60
C VAL A 125 1.34 -22.24 3.02
N VAL A 126 2.54 -21.87 3.45
CA VAL A 126 3.80 -22.39 2.90
C VAL A 126 4.67 -22.98 4.02
N PRO A 127 5.48 -24.02 3.75
CA PRO A 127 6.45 -24.50 4.72
C PRO A 127 7.51 -23.42 5.02
N THR A 128 8.13 -23.49 6.19
CA THR A 128 9.36 -22.71 6.45
C THR A 128 10.53 -23.36 5.70
N LYS A 129 11.58 -22.58 5.40
CA LYS A 129 12.78 -23.17 4.77
C LYS A 129 13.60 -23.97 5.78
N GLU A 130 13.59 -23.50 7.02
CA GLU A 130 14.40 -24.00 8.12
C GLU A 130 13.82 -25.30 8.70
N ASP A 131 12.50 -25.47 8.64
CA ASP A 131 11.77 -26.65 9.10
C ASP A 131 10.60 -26.97 8.16
N PRO A 132 10.83 -27.80 7.12
CA PRO A 132 9.79 -28.19 6.17
C PRO A 132 8.63 -29.00 6.77
N GLU A 133 8.88 -29.71 7.89
CA GLU A 133 7.92 -30.59 8.57
C GLU A 133 7.22 -29.88 9.75
N GLY A 134 7.73 -28.73 10.16
CA GLY A 134 7.21 -27.92 11.26
C GLY A 134 6.01 -27.04 10.92
N PRO A 135 5.68 -26.08 11.82
CA PRO A 135 4.58 -25.14 11.63
C PRO A 135 4.71 -24.35 10.32
N ARG A 136 3.62 -24.28 9.56
CA ARG A 136 3.60 -23.56 8.27
C ARG A 136 3.36 -22.07 8.48
N ILE A 137 3.90 -21.25 7.58
CA ILE A 137 3.69 -19.80 7.56
C ILE A 137 2.45 -19.49 6.72
N GLN A 138 1.53 -18.72 7.29
CA GLN A 138 0.44 -18.11 6.54
C GLN A 138 0.91 -16.80 5.90
N LEU A 139 0.86 -16.73 4.57
CA LEU A 139 1.09 -15.51 3.81
C LEU A 139 -0.25 -14.84 3.48
N GLY A 140 -0.38 -13.57 3.91
CA GLY A 140 -1.47 -12.70 3.49
C GLY A 140 -1.46 -12.42 2.00
N GLU A 141 -2.51 -11.77 1.50
CA GLU A 141 -2.76 -11.59 0.06
C GLU A 141 -1.59 -10.95 -0.72
N ASP A 142 -0.99 -9.89 -0.15
CA ASP A 142 0.13 -9.15 -0.75
C ASP A 142 1.40 -10.01 -0.85
N TYR A 143 1.76 -10.66 0.26
CA TYR A 143 2.92 -11.54 0.34
C TYR A 143 2.74 -12.80 -0.50
N ALA A 144 1.51 -13.30 -0.63
CA ALA A 144 1.20 -14.44 -1.48
C ALA A 144 1.40 -14.10 -2.98
N PHE A 145 1.10 -12.87 -3.41
CA PHE A 145 1.43 -12.41 -4.75
C PHE A 145 2.95 -12.43 -4.99
N GLY A 146 3.72 -11.80 -4.09
CA GLY A 146 5.19 -11.78 -4.18
C GLY A 146 5.81 -13.18 -4.18
N PHE A 147 5.27 -14.09 -3.35
CA PHE A 147 5.70 -15.49 -3.33
C PHE A 147 5.49 -16.17 -4.70
N ARG A 148 4.31 -16.01 -5.32
CA ARG A 148 4.04 -16.55 -6.66
C ARG A 148 4.93 -15.92 -7.73
N ALA A 149 5.18 -14.62 -7.64
CA ALA A 149 6.02 -13.90 -8.60
C ALA A 149 7.43 -14.50 -8.57
N ARG A 150 7.97 -14.74 -7.38
CA ARG A 150 9.26 -15.42 -7.23
C ARG A 150 9.24 -16.86 -7.72
N ALA A 151 8.12 -17.60 -7.55
CA ALA A 151 7.99 -18.97 -8.05
C ALA A 151 8.06 -19.07 -9.58
N ILE A 152 7.68 -18.02 -10.30
CA ILE A 152 7.88 -17.92 -11.76
C ILE A 152 9.22 -17.27 -12.13
N GLY A 153 10.12 -16.99 -11.18
CA GLY A 153 11.44 -16.41 -11.43
C GLY A 153 11.46 -14.88 -11.56
N VAL A 154 10.46 -14.17 -11.02
CA VAL A 154 10.49 -12.70 -10.94
C VAL A 154 11.22 -12.30 -9.66
N GLU A 155 12.21 -11.43 -9.80
CA GLU A 155 12.85 -10.76 -8.67
C GLU A 155 12.01 -9.55 -8.23
N LEU A 156 11.95 -9.34 -6.92
CA LEU A 156 11.18 -8.26 -6.32
C LEU A 156 12.14 -7.18 -5.82
N TYR A 157 11.83 -5.93 -6.11
CA TYR A 157 12.64 -4.79 -5.70
C TYR A 157 11.81 -3.79 -4.90
N CYS A 158 12.46 -3.12 -3.95
CA CYS A 158 11.91 -1.98 -3.23
C CYS A 158 12.74 -0.74 -3.59
N ASP A 159 12.06 0.32 -4.04
CA ASP A 159 12.67 1.63 -4.19
C ASP A 159 12.73 2.32 -2.82
N THR A 160 13.95 2.47 -2.31
CA THR A 160 14.16 3.09 -0.99
C THR A 160 14.29 4.61 -1.06
N ARG A 161 14.24 5.21 -2.25
CA ARG A 161 14.30 6.68 -2.45
C ARG A 161 12.96 7.34 -2.18
N VAL A 162 11.87 6.59 -2.38
CA VAL A 162 10.50 7.11 -2.31
C VAL A 162 10.03 7.13 -0.86
N ARG A 163 9.51 8.28 -0.44
CA ARG A 163 8.88 8.45 0.87
C ARG A 163 7.38 8.34 0.72
N VAL A 164 6.81 7.39 1.45
CA VAL A 164 5.38 7.09 1.45
C VAL A 164 4.85 7.18 2.85
N TRP A 165 3.65 7.71 2.99
CA TRP A 165 2.92 7.76 4.24
C TRP A 165 1.69 6.87 4.19
N HIS A 166 1.36 6.26 5.32
CA HIS A 166 0.23 5.35 5.46
C HIS A 166 -0.76 5.94 6.47
N HIS A 167 -1.97 6.26 6.03
CA HIS A 167 -2.97 7.01 6.82
C HIS A 167 -3.82 6.12 7.71
N GLY A 168 -3.53 6.08 9.01
CA GLY A 168 -4.37 5.44 10.03
C GLY A 168 -4.88 6.46 11.04
N ASP A 169 -4.75 6.16 12.34
CA ASP A 169 -5.04 7.13 13.42
C ASP A 169 -4.22 8.42 13.32
N TYR A 170 -3.06 8.33 12.66
CA TYR A 170 -2.25 9.46 12.19
C TYR A 170 -1.52 9.04 10.90
N ARG A 171 -0.75 9.95 10.34
CA ARG A 171 0.05 9.73 9.12
C ARG A 171 1.38 9.04 9.50
N TYR A 172 1.46 7.73 9.30
CA TYR A 172 2.66 6.93 9.60
C TYR A 172 3.69 7.09 8.47
N GLY A 173 4.89 7.56 8.78
CA GLY A 173 6.03 7.73 7.85
C GLY A 173 7.16 6.73 8.13
N LEU A 174 8.25 6.83 7.36
CA LEU A 174 9.43 5.98 7.54
C LEU A 174 10.07 6.14 8.93
N GLU A 175 9.96 7.33 9.51
CA GLU A 175 10.45 7.64 10.85
C GLU A 175 9.75 6.78 11.92
N ASP A 176 8.53 6.30 11.65
CA ASP A 176 7.79 5.40 12.54
C ASP A 176 8.28 3.95 12.47
N ALA A 177 9.18 3.62 11.54
CA ALA A 177 9.81 2.30 11.45
C ALA A 177 10.87 2.07 12.54
N ASP A 178 11.57 3.14 12.95
CA ASP A 178 12.69 3.09 13.89
C ASP A 178 12.41 3.86 15.19
N SER A 179 11.39 4.73 15.23
CA SER A 179 11.11 5.50 16.42
C SER A 179 10.39 4.67 17.48
N SER A 180 11.14 4.26 18.50
CA SER A 180 10.57 3.94 19.81
C SER A 180 10.01 5.22 20.44
N VAL A 181 8.84 5.69 20.00
CA VAL A 181 8.22 6.90 20.55
C VAL A 181 7.98 6.71 22.05
N LYS A 182 8.77 7.39 22.88
CA LYS A 182 8.67 7.32 24.34
C LYS A 182 7.36 7.97 24.79
N ARG A 183 6.43 7.17 25.31
CA ARG A 183 5.19 7.68 25.90
C ARG A 183 5.38 7.95 27.38
N PHE A 184 4.86 9.08 27.84
CA PHE A 184 4.85 9.48 29.24
C PHE A 184 3.47 9.19 29.83
N GLY A 185 3.41 8.67 31.07
CA GLY A 185 2.14 8.40 31.77
C GLY A 185 1.34 9.67 32.06
N SER A 186 1.99 10.83 32.00
CA SER A 186 1.39 12.15 32.06
C SER A 186 2.25 13.12 31.25
N ILE A 187 1.60 14.12 30.65
CA ILE A 187 2.27 15.26 30.04
C ILE A 187 1.75 16.53 30.71
N HIS A 188 2.67 17.44 31.05
CA HIS A 188 2.29 18.77 31.49
C HIS A 188 2.03 19.61 30.23
N VAL A 189 0.75 19.92 29.99
CA VAL A 189 0.35 20.88 28.96
C VAL A 189 0.29 22.25 29.62
N ALA A 190 1.07 23.21 29.12
CA ALA A 190 0.92 24.59 29.58
C ALA A 190 -0.47 25.10 29.16
N PRO A 191 -1.24 25.73 30.07
CA PRO A 191 -2.50 26.34 29.68
C PRO A 191 -2.23 27.42 28.64
N THR A 192 -2.91 27.33 27.49
CA THR A 192 -2.93 28.40 26.51
C THR A 192 -3.59 29.62 27.16
N GLU A 193 -2.90 30.76 27.22
CA GLU A 193 -3.54 32.01 27.58
C GLU A 193 -4.67 32.29 26.58
N VAL A 194 -5.91 32.22 27.07
CA VAL A 194 -7.05 32.73 26.33
C VAL A 194 -6.85 34.23 26.24
N ARG A 195 -6.40 34.73 25.08
CA ARG A 195 -6.51 36.15 24.78
C ARG A 195 -8.00 36.48 24.76
N THR A 196 -8.52 37.01 25.86
CA THR A 196 -9.79 37.71 25.87
C THR A 196 -9.62 38.93 24.96
N THR A 197 -10.14 38.84 23.74
CA THR A 197 -10.44 40.05 22.98
C THR A 197 -11.56 40.74 23.75
N GLU A 198 -11.21 41.67 24.63
CA GLU A 198 -12.16 42.58 25.23
C GLU A 198 -12.77 43.44 24.12
N GLY A 199 -14.08 43.34 23.99
CA GLY A 199 -14.89 44.14 23.08
C GLY A 199 -16.13 43.37 22.62
N PRO A 200 -17.35 43.83 22.92
CA PRO A 200 -18.54 43.23 22.32
C PRO A 200 -18.47 43.45 20.80
N VAL A 201 -18.25 42.38 20.05
CA VAL A 201 -18.55 42.38 18.62
C VAL A 201 -20.06 42.22 18.53
N GLU A 202 -20.76 43.27 18.10
CA GLU A 202 -22.19 43.16 17.79
C GLU A 202 -22.40 42.03 16.79
N PRO A 203 -23.35 41.11 17.02
CA PRO A 203 -23.60 40.03 16.08
C PRO A 203 -24.17 40.61 14.78
N GLU A 204 -23.42 40.47 13.69
CA GLU A 204 -23.95 40.62 12.33
C GLU A 204 -25.21 39.74 12.20
N PRO A 205 -26.32 40.28 11.65
CA PRO A 205 -27.55 39.51 11.50
C PRO A 205 -27.29 38.31 10.59
N ILE A 206 -27.58 37.11 11.13
CA ILE A 206 -27.50 35.84 10.43
C ILE A 206 -28.32 35.96 9.14
N ARG A 207 -27.64 36.05 7.99
CA ARG A 207 -28.28 35.80 6.69
C ARG A 207 -28.72 34.34 6.71
N THR A 208 -30.02 34.14 6.59
CA THR A 208 -30.68 32.83 6.50
C THR A 208 -30.01 31.99 5.41
N LEU A 209 -29.21 31.01 5.83
CA LEU A 209 -28.73 29.94 4.96
C LEU A 209 -29.95 29.13 4.52
N ARG A 210 -30.34 29.28 3.24
CA ARG A 210 -31.27 28.36 2.59
C ARG A 210 -30.66 26.96 2.66
N THR A 211 -31.43 26.03 3.21
CA THR A 211 -31.17 24.60 3.23
C THR A 211 -30.97 24.08 1.80
N LEU A 212 -29.74 23.74 1.44
CA LEU A 212 -29.45 22.92 0.28
C LEU A 212 -29.63 21.45 0.70
N ARG A 213 -30.74 20.84 0.27
CA ARG A 213 -30.89 19.38 0.25
C ARG A 213 -30.19 18.84 -1.00
N TYR A 214 -29.24 17.94 -0.80
CA TYR A 214 -28.58 17.20 -1.88
C TYR A 214 -29.40 15.93 -2.16
N ASP A 215 -29.91 15.78 -3.38
CA ASP A 215 -30.72 14.64 -3.83
C ASP A 215 -29.85 13.70 -4.71
N TRP A 216 -29.73 12.43 -4.31
CA TRP A 216 -28.76 11.49 -4.87
C TRP A 216 -29.28 10.69 -6.08
N ARG A 217 -30.49 10.95 -6.59
CA ARG A 217 -31.06 10.17 -7.70
C ARG A 217 -31.24 11.01 -8.95
N ARG A 218 -30.28 10.88 -9.87
CA ARG A 218 -30.45 10.76 -11.34
C ARG A 218 -29.12 11.03 -12.03
N GLN A 219 -28.58 10.01 -12.69
CA GLN A 219 -28.03 10.19 -14.03
C GLN A 219 -28.15 8.85 -14.77
N SER A 220 -28.80 9.00 -15.92
CA SER A 220 -29.13 8.05 -16.98
C SER A 220 -27.91 7.37 -17.60
#